data_AF-A0A3D5D6C0-F1
#
_entry.id   AF-A0A3D5D6C0-F1
#
_cell.length_a   1.000
_cell.length_b   1.000
_cell.length_c   1.000
_cell.angle_alpha   90.00
_cell.angle_beta   90.00
_cell.angle_gamma   90.00
#
_symmetry.space_group_name_H-M   'P 1'
#
loop_
_entity.id
_entity.type
_entity.pdbx_description
1 polymer ?
#
loop_
_entity_poly.entity_id
_entity_poly.type
_entity_poly.pdbx_seq_one_letter_code
_entity_poly.pdbx_strand_id
1 'polypeptide(L)'
;TNAIYSDDGGKTWKTSDPFPAKGTGEATIAELSDGTIYYNSRRHWAEEGANPRRRWTATSTDGGQTWKNLVFCKALPDGPQNTNYGCMAGLTRLPVKGRDILLYTNCDSPGGRHHGTVWASFDGGKTWPIKRLIFAGAYAYSSITSGRPGTITEG
;
A
#
# COMPACT_ATOMS: atom_id res chain seq x y z
N THR A 1 8.86 -10.55 -0.63
CA THR A 1 8.79 -9.74 -1.86
C THR A 1 9.94 -8.76 -1.90
N ASN A 2 10.34 -8.28 -3.08
CA ASN A 2 11.45 -7.34 -3.27
C ASN A 2 10.98 -6.19 -4.16
N ALA A 3 11.59 -5.01 -4.01
CA ALA A 3 11.47 -3.95 -5.00
C ALA A 3 12.56 -4.09 -6.08
N ILE A 4 12.29 -3.51 -7.24
CA ILE A 4 13.28 -3.31 -8.30
C ILE A 4 13.35 -1.82 -8.61
N TYR A 5 14.55 -1.32 -8.86
CA TYR A 5 14.79 0.08 -9.15
C TYR A 5 15.88 0.24 -10.22
N SER A 6 15.91 1.42 -10.82
CA SER A 6 16.87 1.80 -11.86
C SER A 6 17.28 3.25 -11.68
N ASP A 7 18.59 3.49 -11.66
CA ASP A 7 19.18 4.83 -11.51
C ASP A 7 19.63 5.43 -12.86
N ASP A 8 19.42 4.72 -13.97
CA ASP A 8 19.91 5.08 -15.31
C ASP A 8 18.80 5.19 -16.36
N GLY A 9 17.58 5.45 -15.89
CA GLY A 9 16.39 5.63 -16.75
C GLY A 9 15.86 4.31 -17.31
N GLY A 10 16.07 3.19 -16.62
CA GLY A 10 15.52 1.88 -16.96
C GLY A 10 16.44 0.99 -17.81
N LYS A 11 17.72 1.35 -17.97
CA LYS A 11 18.69 0.56 -18.77
C LYS A 11 19.22 -0.62 -17.96
N THR A 12 19.54 -0.40 -16.69
CA THR A 12 19.91 -1.45 -15.74
C THR A 12 19.00 -1.42 -14.52
N TRP A 13 18.82 -2.60 -13.92
CA TRP A 13 17.92 -2.81 -12.80
C TRP A 13 18.65 -3.50 -11.66
N LYS A 14 18.35 -3.05 -10.44
CA LYS A 14 18.83 -3.66 -9.20
C LYS A 14 17.64 -4.08 -8.36
N THR A 15 17.83 -5.13 -7.56
CA THR A 15 16.86 -5.57 -6.56
C THR A 15 17.18 -4.96 -5.21
N SER A 16 16.15 -4.58 -4.45
CA SER A 16 16.30 -4.29 -3.02
C SER A 16 16.61 -5.55 -2.22
N ASP A 17 17.00 -5.37 -0.96
CA ASP A 17 16.88 -6.41 0.05
C ASP A 17 15.43 -6.92 0.14
N PRO A 18 15.22 -8.17 0.59
CA PRO A 18 13.88 -8.68 0.82
C PRO A 18 13.11 -7.81 1.82
N PHE A 19 11.79 -7.68 1.60
CA PHE A 19 10.91 -7.11 2.61
C PHE A 19 11.07 -7.86 3.95
N PRO A 20 11.08 -7.19 5.11
CA PRO A 20 11.57 -7.76 6.37
C PRO A 20 10.50 -8.63 7.07
N ALA A 21 9.67 -9.32 6.29
CA ALA A 21 8.67 -10.26 6.77
C ALA A 21 8.42 -11.39 5.77
N LYS A 22 8.24 -12.61 6.30
CA LYS A 22 7.79 -13.79 5.55
C LYS A 22 6.30 -13.67 5.19
N GLY A 23 5.86 -14.47 4.22
CA GLY A 23 4.44 -14.50 3.82
C GLY A 23 3.97 -13.25 3.10
N THR A 24 4.90 -12.53 2.47
CA THR A 24 4.63 -11.27 1.75
C THR A 24 4.61 -11.49 0.24
N GLY A 25 3.76 -10.75 -0.46
CA GLY A 25 3.58 -10.91 -1.91
C GLY A 25 3.39 -9.57 -2.61
N GLU A 26 2.22 -9.39 -3.22
CA GLU A 26 1.82 -8.19 -3.95
C GLU A 26 1.95 -6.94 -3.07
N ALA A 27 2.60 -5.91 -3.60
CA ALA A 27 2.92 -4.72 -2.85
C ALA A 27 2.80 -3.45 -3.69
N THR A 28 2.68 -2.34 -3.00
CA THR A 28 2.73 -0.99 -3.57
C THR A 28 3.63 -0.12 -2.71
N ILE A 29 4.20 0.92 -3.33
CA ILE A 29 5.09 1.88 -2.67
C ILE A 29 4.67 3.31 -2.99
N ALA A 30 4.97 4.24 -2.08
CA ALA A 30 4.83 5.67 -2.31
C ALA A 30 6.01 6.41 -1.67
N GLU A 31 6.54 7.42 -2.36
CA GLU A 31 7.59 8.29 -1.84
C GLU A 31 6.96 9.48 -1.11
N LEU A 32 7.39 9.70 0.14
CA LEU A 32 6.98 10.81 0.99
C LEU A 32 7.79 12.08 0.67
N SER A 33 7.33 13.22 1.17
CA SER A 33 7.94 14.52 0.90
C SER A 33 9.38 14.66 1.41
N ASP A 34 9.81 13.82 2.34
CA ASP A 34 11.18 13.77 2.88
C ASP A 34 12.09 12.76 2.17
N GLY A 35 11.62 12.10 1.12
CA GLY A 35 12.34 11.05 0.38
C GLY A 35 12.22 9.65 0.99
N THR A 36 11.51 9.50 2.12
CA THR A 36 11.20 8.18 2.68
C THR A 36 10.26 7.43 1.74
N ILE A 37 10.57 6.18 1.42
CA ILE A 37 9.67 5.30 0.67
C ILE A 37 8.83 4.48 1.64
N TYR A 38 7.51 4.64 1.60
CA TYR A 38 6.55 3.82 2.32
C TYR A 38 6.18 2.59 1.48
N TYR A 39 6.38 1.40 2.04
CA TYR A 39 6.11 0.12 1.41
C TYR A 39 4.88 -0.53 2.06
N ASN A 40 3.89 -0.93 1.26
CA ASN A 40 2.68 -1.59 1.72
C ASN A 40 2.52 -2.97 1.07
N SER A 41 2.63 -4.05 1.86
CA SER A 41 2.67 -5.41 1.35
C SER A 41 1.45 -6.24 1.78
N ARG A 42 1.01 -7.10 0.86
CA ARG A 42 0.07 -8.20 1.12
C ARG A 42 0.71 -9.16 2.12
N ARG A 43 -0.13 -9.71 3.00
CA ARG A 43 0.22 -10.73 3.99
C ARG A 43 -0.57 -12.01 3.66
N HIS A 44 -0.08 -12.79 2.71
CA HIS A 44 -0.73 -14.05 2.30
C HIS A 44 -0.42 -15.23 3.23
N TRP A 45 0.49 -15.06 4.19
CA TRP A 45 0.74 -16.01 5.27
C TRP A 45 0.99 -15.28 6.60
N ALA A 46 0.56 -15.93 7.68
CA ALA A 46 0.73 -15.49 9.06
C ALA A 46 1.00 -16.72 9.94
N GLU A 47 1.73 -16.52 11.03
CA GLU A 47 1.85 -17.51 12.09
C GLU A 47 0.48 -17.86 12.67
N GLU A 48 0.37 -19.06 13.25
CA GLU A 48 -0.85 -19.53 13.89
C GLU A 48 -1.31 -18.56 14.99
N GLY A 49 -2.61 -18.26 15.03
CA GLY A 49 -3.19 -17.27 15.94
C GLY A 49 -3.00 -15.80 15.54
N ALA A 50 -2.11 -15.46 14.61
CA ALA A 50 -1.97 -14.10 14.11
C ALA A 50 -3.01 -13.78 13.02
N ASN A 51 -3.42 -12.51 12.90
CA ASN A 51 -4.43 -12.10 11.92
C ASN A 51 -3.81 -11.82 10.52
N PRO A 52 -4.00 -12.68 9.50
CA PRO A 52 -3.40 -12.47 8.18
C PRO A 52 -4.12 -11.40 7.34
N ARG A 53 -5.31 -10.94 7.76
CA ARG A 53 -6.22 -10.13 6.94
C ARG A 53 -5.88 -8.64 6.94
N ARG A 54 -4.64 -8.28 7.25
CA ARG A 54 -4.15 -6.91 7.41
C ARG A 54 -2.78 -6.76 6.77
N ARG A 55 -2.51 -5.55 6.26
CA ARG A 55 -1.29 -5.25 5.51
C ARG A 55 -0.07 -5.19 6.43
N TRP A 56 1.08 -5.57 5.87
CA TRP A 56 2.37 -5.19 6.42
C TRP A 56 2.82 -3.86 5.82
N THR A 57 3.50 -3.05 6.62
CA THR A 57 4.15 -1.83 6.13
C THR A 57 5.60 -1.78 6.59
N ALA A 58 6.47 -1.18 5.78
CA ALA A 58 7.85 -0.88 6.12
C ALA A 58 8.25 0.43 5.43
N THR A 59 9.39 0.99 5.81
CA THR A 59 9.92 2.22 5.22
C THR A 59 11.37 2.04 4.79
N SER A 60 11.77 2.75 3.74
CA SER A 60 13.17 2.92 3.34
C SER A 60 13.55 4.40 3.38
N THR A 61 14.76 4.69 3.83
CA THR A 61 15.38 6.02 3.80
C THR A 61 16.69 6.02 2.98
N ASP A 62 16.90 4.98 2.18
CA ASP A 62 18.11 4.74 1.37
C ASP A 62 17.76 4.45 -0.09
N GLY A 63 16.70 5.11 -0.59
CA GLY A 63 16.27 4.98 -1.98
C GLY A 63 15.60 3.65 -2.33
N GLY A 64 15.15 2.89 -1.33
CA GLY A 64 14.49 1.59 -1.53
C GLY A 64 15.44 0.40 -1.53
N GLN A 65 16.70 0.58 -1.09
CA GLN A 65 17.67 -0.51 -1.00
C GLN A 65 17.36 -1.44 0.18
N THR A 66 17.12 -0.87 1.39
CA THR A 66 16.77 -1.63 2.59
C THR A 66 15.44 -1.20 3.18
N TRP A 67 14.76 -2.13 3.86
CA TRP A 67 13.43 -1.93 4.43
C TRP A 67 13.46 -2.09 5.95
N LYS A 68 13.01 -1.07 6.66
CA LYS A 68 13.03 -0.97 8.13
C LYS A 68 11.64 -0.64 8.68
N ASN A 69 11.50 -0.59 10.01
CA ASN A 69 10.27 -0.19 10.69
C ASN A 69 9.06 -1.03 10.28
N LEU A 70 9.19 -2.37 10.34
CA LEU A 70 8.10 -3.28 10.03
C LEU A 70 6.92 -3.04 10.99
N VAL A 71 5.74 -2.76 10.44
CA VAL A 71 4.52 -2.47 11.21
C VAL A 71 3.34 -3.30 10.71
N PHE A 72 2.64 -3.92 11.66
CA PHE A 72 1.38 -4.61 11.41
C PHE A 72 0.25 -3.59 11.34
N CYS A 73 -0.18 -3.22 10.14
CA CYS A 73 -1.16 -2.15 9.93
C CYS A 73 -2.59 -2.64 10.20
N LYS A 74 -3.07 -2.46 11.43
CA LYS A 74 -4.42 -2.89 11.86
C LYS A 74 -5.56 -2.22 11.10
N ALA A 75 -5.33 -1.02 10.55
CA ALA A 75 -6.35 -0.21 9.90
C ALA A 75 -6.67 -0.65 8.46
N LEU A 76 -5.68 -1.17 7.73
CA LEU A 76 -5.83 -1.47 6.31
C LEU A 76 -6.14 -2.95 6.08
N PRO A 77 -7.28 -3.29 5.45
CA PRO A 77 -7.62 -4.68 5.15
C PRO A 77 -6.67 -5.24 4.08
N ASP A 78 -6.38 -6.54 4.17
CA ASP A 78 -5.74 -7.28 3.11
C ASP A 78 -6.75 -8.24 2.49
N GLY A 79 -7.72 -7.71 1.75
CA GLY A 79 -8.80 -8.50 1.17
C GLY A 79 -10.00 -8.74 2.10
N PRO A 80 -10.90 -9.67 1.72
CA PRO A 80 -12.13 -9.95 2.45
C PRO A 80 -11.86 -10.61 3.81
N GLN A 81 -12.79 -10.40 4.75
CA GLN A 81 -12.55 -10.77 6.15
C GLN A 81 -12.82 -12.25 6.48
N ASN A 82 -13.34 -13.05 5.55
CA ASN A 82 -13.65 -14.47 5.77
C ASN A 82 -12.60 -15.45 5.23
N THR A 83 -11.46 -14.97 4.72
CA THR A 83 -10.40 -15.82 4.18
C THR A 83 -9.03 -15.23 4.47
N ASN A 84 -8.02 -16.10 4.46
CA ASN A 84 -6.61 -15.72 4.58
C ASN A 84 -6.00 -15.36 3.22
N TYR A 85 -6.77 -15.51 2.14
CA TYR A 85 -6.34 -15.17 0.79
C TYR A 85 -6.46 -13.66 0.57
N GLY A 86 -5.38 -12.94 0.87
CA GLY A 86 -5.33 -11.47 0.76
C GLY A 86 -5.61 -10.91 -0.64
N CYS A 87 -5.48 -9.59 -0.81
CA CYS A 87 -5.82 -8.93 -2.08
C CYS A 87 -4.87 -7.78 -2.39
N MET A 88 -4.44 -7.69 -3.65
CA MET A 88 -3.67 -6.54 -4.12
C MET A 88 -4.49 -5.25 -3.96
N ALA A 89 -3.79 -4.19 -3.59
CA ALA A 89 -4.36 -2.90 -3.22
C ALA A 89 -3.68 -1.77 -3.99
N GLY A 90 -4.43 -0.72 -4.32
CA GLY A 90 -3.85 0.51 -4.86
C GLY A 90 -3.32 1.41 -3.74
N LEU A 91 -2.26 2.16 -4.02
CA LEU A 91 -1.70 3.18 -3.13
C LEU A 91 -1.19 4.35 -3.98
N THR A 92 -1.46 5.59 -3.57
CA THR A 92 -0.85 6.78 -4.18
C THR A 92 -0.68 7.88 -3.14
N ARG A 93 0.27 8.80 -3.39
CA ARG A 93 0.41 10.05 -2.62
C ARG A 93 -0.16 11.20 -3.44
N LEU A 94 -0.99 12.03 -2.82
CA LEU A 94 -1.53 13.21 -3.49
C LEU A 94 -0.45 14.30 -3.62
N PRO A 95 -0.41 15.05 -4.74
CA PRO A 95 0.59 16.10 -5.00
C PRO A 95 0.28 17.39 -4.22
N VAL A 96 -0.04 17.29 -2.93
CA VAL A 96 -0.31 18.43 -2.06
C VAL A 96 1.00 18.91 -1.44
N LYS A 97 1.39 20.15 -1.73
CA LYS A 97 2.63 20.75 -1.24
C LYS A 97 2.69 20.73 0.29
N GLY A 98 3.79 20.21 0.83
CA GLY A 98 4.05 20.17 2.28
C GLY A 98 3.15 19.21 3.07
N ARG A 99 2.43 18.29 2.40
CA ARG A 99 1.59 17.30 3.06
C ARG A 99 1.78 15.91 2.46
N ASP A 100 1.97 14.92 3.33
CA ASP A 100 2.00 13.53 2.94
C ASP A 100 0.62 12.88 3.13
N ILE A 101 -0.24 13.14 2.14
CA ILE A 101 -1.57 12.53 2.06
C ILE A 101 -1.48 11.27 1.20
N LEU A 102 -1.70 10.11 1.81
CA LEU A 102 -1.74 8.83 1.11
C LEU A 102 -3.18 8.35 0.96
N LEU A 103 -3.51 7.83 -0.21
CA LEU A 103 -4.76 7.11 -0.47
C LEU A 103 -4.46 5.64 -0.69
N TYR A 104 -5.24 4.78 -0.02
CA TYR A 104 -5.17 3.33 -0.14
C TYR A 104 -6.51 2.77 -0.61
N THR A 105 -6.52 1.77 -1.49
CA THR A 105 -7.75 1.15 -2.00
C THR A 105 -7.71 -0.36 -1.87
N ASN A 106 -8.82 -0.96 -1.40
CA ASN A 106 -9.02 -2.41 -1.36
C ASN A 106 -10.53 -2.70 -1.19
N CYS A 107 -10.91 -3.98 -1.13
CA CYS A 107 -12.24 -4.37 -0.70
C CYS A 107 -12.39 -4.29 0.83
N ASP A 108 -13.56 -3.82 1.29
CA ASP A 108 -13.94 -3.73 2.70
C ASP A 108 -15.20 -4.55 2.97
N SER A 109 -15.03 -5.86 3.11
CA SER A 109 -16.12 -6.82 3.04
C SER A 109 -15.99 -7.92 4.09
N PRO A 110 -17.09 -8.32 4.76
CA PRO A 110 -17.06 -9.43 5.71
C PRO A 110 -16.70 -10.75 5.01
N GLY A 111 -17.00 -10.90 3.72
CA GLY A 111 -16.54 -12.02 2.91
C GLY A 111 -16.72 -11.82 1.41
N GLY A 112 -15.86 -12.44 0.60
CA GLY A 112 -15.85 -12.23 -0.86
C GLY A 112 -15.35 -10.83 -1.27
N ARG A 113 -14.81 -10.67 -2.47
CA ARG A 113 -14.16 -9.42 -2.90
C ARG A 113 -15.19 -8.41 -3.44
N HIS A 114 -15.69 -7.54 -2.56
CA HIS A 114 -16.66 -6.48 -2.90
C HIS A 114 -16.51 -5.25 -2.00
N HIS A 115 -17.32 -4.21 -2.23
CA HIS A 115 -17.28 -2.95 -1.45
C HIS A 115 -15.90 -2.27 -1.55
N GLY A 116 -15.56 -1.87 -2.76
CA GLY A 116 -14.37 -1.07 -3.03
C GLY A 116 -14.39 0.21 -2.22
N THR A 117 -13.36 0.40 -1.42
CA THR A 117 -13.27 1.46 -0.42
C THR A 117 -11.91 2.13 -0.53
N VAL A 118 -11.87 3.44 -0.27
CA VAL A 118 -10.64 4.22 -0.16
C VAL A 118 -10.41 4.63 1.29
N TRP A 119 -9.17 4.53 1.77
CA TRP A 119 -8.72 5.06 3.06
C TRP A 119 -7.76 6.22 2.80
N ALA A 120 -7.76 7.20 3.71
CA ALA A 120 -6.81 8.30 3.66
C ALA A 120 -5.96 8.37 4.92
N SER A 121 -4.68 8.61 4.73
CA SER A 121 -3.72 9.00 5.76
C SER A 121 -3.30 10.44 5.52
N PHE A 122 -3.11 11.21 6.60
CA PHE A 122 -2.66 12.61 6.55
C PHE A 122 -1.28 12.79 7.22
N ASP A 123 -0.64 11.70 7.63
CA ASP A 123 0.58 11.66 8.42
C ASP A 123 1.63 10.70 7.83
N GLY A 124 1.61 10.53 6.50
CA GLY A 124 2.59 9.69 5.79
C GLY A 124 2.40 8.19 6.01
N GLY A 125 1.17 7.74 6.28
CA GLY A 125 0.82 6.33 6.43
C GLY A 125 0.88 5.79 7.86
N LYS A 126 1.13 6.64 8.87
CA LYS A 126 1.17 6.25 10.29
C LYS A 126 -0.22 5.92 10.81
N THR A 127 -1.23 6.71 10.44
CA THR A 127 -2.64 6.48 10.78
C THR A 127 -3.54 6.62 9.56
N TRP A 128 -4.72 5.99 9.62
CA TRP A 128 -5.72 5.95 8.56
C TRP A 128 -7.11 6.25 9.13
N PRO A 129 -7.37 7.52 9.54
CA PRO A 129 -8.54 7.86 10.36
C PRO A 129 -9.87 7.84 9.60
N ILE A 130 -9.85 7.92 8.27
CA ILE A 130 -11.07 7.99 7.46
C ILE A 130 -11.05 6.98 6.31
N LYS A 131 -12.24 6.53 5.94
CA LYS A 131 -12.49 5.71 4.75
C LYS A 131 -13.81 6.09 4.07
N ARG A 132 -13.93 5.80 2.78
CA ARG A 132 -15.15 6.04 1.99
C ARG A 132 -15.39 4.89 1.01
N LEU A 133 -16.61 4.36 1.00
CA LEU A 133 -17.05 3.42 -0.03
C LEU A 133 -17.12 4.15 -1.37
N ILE A 134 -16.46 3.61 -2.39
CA ILE A 134 -16.44 4.15 -3.75
C ILE A 134 -17.20 3.26 -4.74
N PHE A 135 -17.34 1.96 -4.43
CA PHE A 135 -18.08 1.03 -5.28
C PHE A 135 -18.66 -0.14 -4.47
N ALA A 136 -19.99 -0.29 -4.43
CA ALA A 136 -20.65 -1.32 -3.62
C ALA A 136 -20.49 -2.75 -4.19
N GLY A 137 -20.33 -2.89 -5.52
CA GLY A 137 -20.29 -4.17 -6.20
C GLY A 137 -19.00 -4.97 -6.01
N ALA A 138 -18.81 -5.95 -6.89
CA ALA A 138 -17.60 -6.77 -6.94
C ALA A 138 -16.35 -5.90 -7.13
N TYR A 139 -15.38 -6.05 -6.24
CA TYR A 139 -14.19 -5.21 -6.20
C TYR A 139 -13.02 -6.05 -5.69
N ALA A 140 -12.09 -6.37 -6.57
CA ALA A 140 -10.94 -7.20 -6.27
C ALA A 140 -9.66 -6.36 -6.30
N TYR A 141 -8.84 -6.53 -7.33
CA TYR A 141 -7.58 -5.81 -7.45
C TYR A 141 -7.86 -4.37 -7.86
N SER A 142 -7.05 -3.46 -7.33
CA SER A 142 -7.21 -2.03 -7.56
C SER A 142 -5.86 -1.37 -7.77
N SER A 143 -5.87 -0.32 -8.58
CA SER A 143 -4.76 0.61 -8.72
C SER A 143 -5.33 2.02 -8.71
N ILE A 144 -4.58 2.96 -8.16
CA ILE A 144 -4.97 4.35 -8.03
C ILE A 144 -3.78 5.24 -8.34
N THR A 145 -4.05 6.40 -8.90
CA THR A 145 -3.05 7.44 -9.16
C THR A 145 -3.66 8.80 -8.86
N SER A 146 -2.82 9.78 -8.54
CA SER A 146 -3.22 11.18 -8.52
C SER A 146 -3.07 11.79 -9.90
N GLY A 147 -4.02 12.60 -10.33
CA GLY A 147 -3.82 13.36 -11.56
C GLY A 147 -2.72 14.40 -11.40
N ARG A 148 -2.11 14.75 -12.53
CA ARG A 148 -0.98 15.69 -12.52
C ARG A 148 -1.50 17.12 -12.30
N PRO A 149 -0.75 17.96 -11.56
CA PRO A 149 -1.04 19.39 -11.50
C PRO A 149 -1.20 19.99 -12.91
N GLY A 150 -2.23 20.80 -13.10
CA GLY A 150 -2.57 21.44 -14.37
C GLY A 150 -3.35 20.59 -15.38
N THR A 151 -3.87 19.43 -14.97
CA THR A 151 -4.70 18.56 -15.84
C THR A 151 -6.14 18.46 -15.35
N ILE A 152 -7.07 18.03 -16.21
CA ILE A 152 -8.48 17.81 -15.81
C ILE A 152 -8.63 16.77 -14.69
N THR A 153 -7.66 15.87 -14.55
CA THR A 153 -7.65 14.86 -13.50
C THR A 153 -6.90 15.32 -12.24
N GLU A 154 -6.39 16.57 -12.20
CA GLU A 154 -5.62 17.10 -11.06
C GLU A 154 -6.29 16.80 -9.72
N GLY A 155 -5.49 16.23 -8.81
CA GLY A 155 -5.95 15.70 -7.54
C GLY A 155 -5.25 14.41 -7.20
#